data_AF-A0A6J7AQT2-F1
#
_entry.id   AF-A0A6J7AQT2-F1
#
_cell.length_a   1.000
_cell.length_b   1.000
_cell.length_c   1.000
_cell.angle_alpha   90.00
_cell.angle_beta   90.00
_cell.angle_gamma   90.00
#
_symmetry.space_group_name_H-M   'P 1'
#
loop_
_entity.id
_entity.type
_entity.pdbx_description
1 polymer ?
#
loop_
_entity_poly.entity_id
_entity_poly.type
_entity_poly.pdbx_seq_one_letter_code
_entity_poly.pdbx_strand_id
1 'polypeptide(L)' 'MSLADFWERMDTVLGPVYARSWANDFVLAGIGLTVVQAIAAGVETREIWRAVCAATEVPSALI' A
#
# COMPACT_ATOMS: atom_id res chain seq x y z
N MET A 1 -7.95 7.84 5.84
CA MET A 1 -8.22 6.39 5.77
C MET A 1 -7.57 5.82 7.02
N SER A 2 -8.22 4.95 7.78
CA SER A 2 -7.55 4.35 8.93
C SER A 2 -6.49 3.33 8.46
N LEU A 3 -5.58 2.95 9.34
CA LEU A 3 -4.62 1.89 9.04
C LEU A 3 -5.31 0.53 8.83
N ALA A 4 -6.43 0.29 9.51
CA ALA A 4 -7.24 -0.93 9.32
C ALA A 4 -7.83 -0.97 7.90
N ASP A 5 -8.48 0.12 7.47
CA ASP A 5 -9.05 0.25 6.11
C ASP A 5 -7.98 0.03 5.02
N PHE A 6 -6.75 0.52 5.26
CA PHE A 6 -5.63 0.33 4.35
C PHE A 6 -5.30 -1.15 4.16
N TRP A 7 -5.18 -1.89 5.27
CA TRP A 7 -4.85 -3.31 5.22
C TRP A 7 -5.97 -4.15 4.61
N GLU A 8 -7.24 -3.82 4.85
CA GLU A 8 -8.36 -4.49 4.17
C GLU A 8 -8.28 -4.32 2.65
N ARG A 9 -7.91 -3.14 2.16
CA ARG A 9 -7.73 -2.88 0.73
C ARG A 9 -6.51 -3.61 0.16
N MET A 10 -5.41 -3.64 0.90
CA MET A 10 -4.23 -4.42 0.53
C MET A 10 -4.55 -5.91 0.39
N ASP A 11 -5.27 -6.47 1.37
CA ASP A 11 -5.68 -7.88 1.36
C ASP A 11 -6.67 -8.16 0.21
N THR A 12 -7.51 -7.19 -0.16
CA THR A 12 -8.43 -7.31 -1.30
C THR A 12 -7.69 -7.32 -2.65
N VAL A 13 -6.66 -6.48 -2.80
CA VAL A 13 -5.93 -6.33 -4.08
C VAL A 13 -4.88 -7.41 -4.28
N LEU A 14 -4.09 -7.70 -3.24
CA LEU A 14 -2.93 -8.59 -3.31
C LEU A 14 -3.21 -9.97 -2.72
N GLY A 15 -4.31 -10.13 -2.00
CA GLY A 15 -4.62 -11.31 -1.21
C GLY A 15 -4.00 -11.24 0.20
N PRO A 16 -4.70 -11.77 1.22
CA PRO A 16 -4.30 -11.61 2.63
C PRO A 16 -2.95 -12.27 2.98
N VAL A 17 -2.55 -13.28 2.21
CA VAL A 17 -1.27 -13.97 2.43
C VAL A 17 -0.10 -13.19 1.84
N TYR A 18 -0.29 -12.59 0.66
CA TYR A 18 0.80 -11.95 -0.08
C TYR A 18 0.97 -10.46 0.28
N ALA A 19 -0.12 -9.78 0.65
CA ALA A 19 -0.13 -8.35 0.97
C ALA A 19 0.95 -7.94 1.99
N ARG A 20 1.17 -8.76 3.03
CA ARG A 20 2.14 -8.47 4.10
C ARG A 20 3.59 -8.60 3.64
N SER A 21 3.92 -9.63 2.88
CA SER A 21 5.27 -9.78 2.31
C SER A 21 5.55 -8.68 1.30
N TRP A 22 4.62 -8.43 0.38
CA TRP A 22 4.78 -7.36 -0.60
C TRP A 22 4.96 -5.99 0.04
N ALA A 23 4.20 -5.68 1.11
CA ALA A 23 4.33 -4.42 1.85
C ALA A 23 5.69 -4.22 2.52
N ASN A 24 6.41 -5.31 2.84
CA ASN A 24 7.76 -5.24 3.41
C ASN A 24 8.84 -5.12 2.32
N ASP A 25 8.66 -5.79 1.19
CA ASP A 25 9.73 -5.98 0.20
C ASP A 25 9.65 -4.98 -0.97
N PHE A 26 8.47 -4.44 -1.28
CA PHE A 26 8.26 -3.60 -2.45
C PHE A 26 8.45 -2.11 -2.13
N VAL A 27 9.42 -1.47 -2.79
CA VAL A 27 9.68 -0.02 -2.66
C VAL A 27 8.74 0.76 -3.58
N LEU A 28 7.96 1.66 -3.00
CA LEU A 28 7.02 2.51 -3.72
C LEU A 28 7.75 3.69 -4.36
N ALA A 29 7.84 3.70 -5.69
CA ALA A 29 8.61 4.70 -6.45
C ALA A 29 8.25 6.16 -6.13
N GLY A 30 6.98 6.45 -5.82
CA GLY A 30 6.51 7.81 -5.50
C GLY A 30 6.99 8.36 -4.17
N ILE A 31 7.39 7.51 -3.22
CA ILE A 31 7.84 7.90 -1.87
C ILE A 31 9.23 7.33 -1.50
N GLY A 32 9.80 6.45 -2.33
CA GLY A 32 11.12 5.85 -2.14
C GLY A 32 11.23 4.87 -0.96
N LEU A 33 10.11 4.49 -0.35
CA LEU A 33 10.04 3.61 0.83
C LEU A 33 9.10 2.44 0.57
N THR A 34 9.28 1.35 1.32
CA THR A 34 8.28 0.28 1.37
C THR A 34 7.05 0.72 2.17
N VAL A 35 5.93 0.01 2.05
CA VAL A 35 4.70 0.33 2.79
C VAL A 35 4.96 0.34 4.30
N VAL A 36 5.67 -0.67 4.82
CA VAL A 36 5.98 -0.76 6.26
C VAL A 36 6.90 0.38 6.70
N GLN A 37 7.90 0.72 5.90
CA GLN A 37 8.78 1.85 6.18
C GLN A 37 8.02 3.18 6.16
N ALA A 38 7.12 3.38 5.21
CA ALA A 38 6.31 4.59 5.09
C ALA A 38 5.36 4.75 6.29
N ILE A 39 4.73 3.66 6.75
CA ILE A 39 3.91 3.67 7.98
C ILE A 39 4.77 4.04 9.19
N ALA A 40 5.96 3.44 9.32
CA ALA A 40 6.87 3.73 10.43
C ALA A 40 7.40 5.18 10.40
N ALA A 41 7.57 5.75 9.21
CA ALA A 41 7.97 7.14 9.00
C ALA A 41 6.82 8.14 9.22
N GLY A 42 5.59 7.68 9.51
CA GLY A 42 4.42 8.52 9.73
C GLY A 42 3.81 9.10 8.46
N VAL A 43 4.06 8.48 7.30
CA VAL A 43 3.43 8.87 6.03
C VAL A 43 1.93 8.56 6.09
N GLU A 44 1.11 9.48 5.59
CA GLU A 44 -0.34 9.33 5.56
C GLU A 44 -0.76 8.09 4.75
N THR A 45 -1.60 7.24 5.34
CA THR A 45 -2.05 5.96 4.71
C THR A 45 -2.72 6.17 3.34
N ARG A 46 -3.36 7.32 3.13
CA ARG A 46 -3.96 7.69 1.83
C ARG A 46 -2.90 7.95 0.76
N GLU A 47 -1.77 8.54 1.14
CA GLU A 47 -0.63 8.77 0.25
C GLU A 47 0.05 7.45 -0.09
N ILE A 48 0.30 6.60 0.92
CA ILE A 48 0.83 5.24 0.73
C ILE A 48 -0.06 4.47 -0.25
N TRP A 49 -1.38 4.51 -0.06
CA TRP A 49 -2.33 3.81 -0.93
C TRP A 49 -2.27 4.27 -2.39
N ARG A 50 -2.15 5.58 -2.64
CA ARG A 50 -2.00 6.09 -4.02
C ARG A 50 -0.74 5.54 -4.68
N ALA A 51 0.37 5.50 -3.94
CA ALA A 51 1.62 4.95 -4.44
C ALA A 51 1.53 3.44 -4.67
N VAL A 52 0.81 2.70 -3.82
CA VAL A 52 0.49 1.28 -4.05
C VAL A 52 -0.31 1.10 -5.33
N CYS A 53 -1.40 1.84 -5.54
CA CYS A 53 -2.20 1.76 -6.76
C CYS A 53 -1.36 2.06 -8.02
N ALA A 54 -0.47 3.04 -7.96
CA ALA A 54 0.43 3.36 -9.06
C ALA A 54 1.44 2.23 -9.34
N ALA A 55 1.91 1.53 -8.31
CA ALA A 55 2.87 0.45 -8.43
C ALA A 55 2.27 -0.89 -8.88
N THR A 56 1.01 -1.14 -8.55
CA THR A 56 0.33 -2.43 -8.80
C THR A 56 -0.51 -2.44 -10.08
N GLU A 57 -0.45 -1.35 -10.87
CA GLU A 57 -1.28 -1.12 -12.07
C GLU A 57 -2.78 -1.40 -11.81
N VAL A 58 -3.25 -1.19 -10.58
CA VAL A 58 -4.64 -1.44 -10.22
C VAL A 58 -5.48 -0.42 -10.97
N PRO A 59 -6.46 -0.85 -11.78
CA PRO A 59 -7.33 0.07 -12.49
C PRO A 59 -7.94 1.06 -11.49
N SER A 60 -7.87 2.34 -11.83
CA SER A 60 -8.44 3.46 -11.07
C SER A 60 -9.97 3.39 -10.88
N ALA A 61 -10.61 2.27 -11.24
CA ALA A 61 -12.04 2.01 -11.11
C ALA A 61 -12.48 1.53 -9.70
N LEU A 62 -11.54 1.21 -8.81
CA LEU A 62 -11.82 0.79 -7.41
C LEU A 62 -11.63 1.91 -6.37
N ILE A 63 -11.58 3.18 -6.81
CA ILE A 63 -11.32 4.34 -5.94
C ILE A 63 -12.61 4.85 -5.29
#